data_AF-A0A5N5W9L1-F1
#
_entry.id   AF-A0A5N5W9L1-F1
#
_cell.length_a   1.000
_cell.length_b   1.000
_cell.length_c   1.000
_cell.angle_alpha   90.00
_cell.angle_beta   90.00
_cell.angle_gamma   90.00
#
_symmetry.space_group_name_H-M   'P 1'
#
loop_
_entity.id
_entity.type
_entity.pdbx_description
1 polymer ?
#
loop_
_entity_poly.entity_id
_entity_poly.type
_entity_poly.pdbx_seq_one_letter_code
_entity_poly.pdbx_strand_id
1 'polypeptide(L)' 'GVASGNGKGQIFVKGEVIKTVPESKIVETLIDEATKLADRMAAAGTPSGPPAVTVAG' A
#
# COMPACT_ATOMS: atom_id res chain seq x y z
N GLY A 1 -1.66 -2.11 2.38
CA GLY A 1 -1.28 -1.94 3.80
C GLY A 1 0.00 -2.70 4.08
N VAL A 2 0.69 -2.36 5.17
CA VAL A 2 1.90 -3.07 5.60
C VAL A 2 1.82 -3.43 7.09
N ALA A 3 2.25 -4.63 7.43
CA ALA A 3 2.43 -5.09 8.81
C ALA A 3 3.91 -5.37 9.04
N SER A 4 4.49 -4.79 10.10
CA SER A 4 5.90 -5.04 10.48
C SER A 4 5.97 -5.97 11.69
N GLY A 5 6.87 -6.96 11.66
CA GLY A 5 7.12 -7.90 12.76
C GLY A 5 8.35 -8.77 12.51
N ASN A 6 9.10 -9.11 13.58
CA ASN A 6 10.32 -9.94 13.50
C ASN A 6 11.36 -9.47 12.46
N GLY A 7 11.53 -8.15 12.27
CA GLY A 7 12.48 -7.58 11.30
C GLY A 7 12.07 -7.71 9.83
N LYS A 8 10.80 -8.05 9.57
CA LYS A 8 10.23 -8.19 8.22
C LYS A 8 8.91 -7.45 8.13
N GLY A 9 8.65 -6.88 6.96
CA GLY A 9 7.36 -6.33 6.59
C GLY A 9 6.59 -7.24 5.66
N GLN A 10 5.32 -7.41 5.94
CA GLN A 10 4.37 -8.08 5.06
C GLN A 10 3.46 -7.03 4.44
N ILE A 11 3.51 -6.94 3.11
CA ILE A 11 2.64 -6.08 2.33
C ILE A 11 1.40 -6.88 1.94
N PHE A 12 0.25 -6.27 2.17
CA PHE A 12 -1.04 -6.84 1.86
C PHE A 12 -1.92 -5.87 1.09
N VAL A 13 -2.67 -6.41 0.14
CA VAL A 13 -3.62 -5.67 -0.70
C VAL A 13 -4.97 -6.36 -0.55
N LYS A 14 -6.02 -5.59 -0.23
CA LYS A 14 -7.38 -6.12 -0.02
C LYS A 14 -7.47 -7.28 1.00
N GLY A 15 -6.59 -7.31 1.99
CA GLY A 15 -6.58 -8.32 3.05
C GLY A 15 -5.72 -9.57 2.76
N GLU A 16 -5.12 -9.68 1.58
CA GLU A 16 -4.24 -10.79 1.21
C GLU A 16 -2.77 -10.37 1.25
N VAL A 17 -1.91 -11.21 1.84
CA VAL A 17 -0.46 -11.00 1.84
C VAL A 17 0.08 -11.28 0.46
N ILE A 18 0.62 -10.24 -0.19
CA ILE A 18 1.16 -10.33 -1.55
C ILE A 18 2.68 -10.45 -1.56
N LYS A 19 3.35 -9.92 -0.52
CA LYS A 19 4.82 -9.88 -0.49
C LYS A 19 5.36 -9.77 0.93
N THR A 20 6.48 -10.43 1.19
CA THR A 20 7.27 -10.25 2.40
C THR A 20 8.63 -9.65 2.04
N VAL A 21 9.02 -8.58 2.74
CA VAL A 21 10.26 -7.86 2.51
C VAL A 21 11.02 -7.64 3.83
N PRO A 22 12.35 -7.48 3.81
CA PRO A 22 13.09 -7.05 4.98
C PRO A 22 12.69 -5.63 5.39
N GLU A 23 12.85 -5.30 6.67
CA GLU A 23 12.43 -4.02 7.25
C GLU A 23 12.98 -2.79 6.51
N SER A 24 14.25 -2.85 6.08
CA SER A 24 14.89 -1.79 5.32
C SER A 24 14.24 -1.48 3.97
N LYS A 25 13.49 -2.44 3.40
CA LYS A 25 12.83 -2.30 2.10
C LYS A 25 11.32 -2.08 2.21
N ILE A 26 10.77 -2.00 3.43
CA ILE A 26 9.34 -1.82 3.63
C ILE A 26 8.83 -0.57 2.95
N VAL A 27 9.45 0.58 3.24
CA VAL A 27 8.99 1.89 2.76
C VAL A 27 9.04 1.96 1.24
N GLU A 28 10.18 1.58 0.67
CA GLU A 28 10.43 1.61 -0.77
C GLU A 28 9.46 0.68 -1.52
N THR A 29 9.26 -0.54 -1.01
CA THR A 29 8.33 -1.50 -1.61
C THR A 29 6.88 -1.04 -1.46
N LEU A 30 6.50 -0.42 -0.33
CA LEU A 30 5.15 0.08 -0.12
C LEU A 30 4.80 1.20 -1.11
N ILE A 31 5.73 2.12 -1.35
CA ILE A 31 5.54 3.21 -2.32
C ILE A 31 5.39 2.65 -3.73
N ASP A 32 6.27 1.73 -4.15
CA ASP A 32 6.21 1.11 -5.48
C ASP A 32 4.89 0.34 -5.70
N GLU A 33 4.44 -0.43 -4.71
CA GLU A 33 3.16 -1.15 -4.78
C GLU A 33 1.96 -0.20 -4.77
N ALA A 34 2.02 0.91 -4.05
CA ALA A 34 0.97 1.93 -4.06
C ALA A 34 0.86 2.60 -5.43
N THR A 35 1.99 2.95 -6.06
CA THR A 35 2.01 3.51 -7.42
C THR A 35 1.45 2.52 -8.44
N LYS A 36 1.90 1.27 -8.42
CA LYS A 36 1.35 0.21 -9.28
C LYS A 36 -0.14 -0.03 -9.06
N LEU A 37 -0.62 0.09 -7.82
CA LEU A 37 -2.04 -0.02 -7.53
C LEU A 37 -2.82 1.17 -8.10
N ALA A 38 -2.30 2.39 -7.94
CA ALA A 38 -2.89 3.60 -8.51
C ALA A 38 -2.96 3.54 -10.04
N ASP A 39 -1.89 3.12 -10.71
CA ASP A 39 -1.84 2.94 -12.17
C ASP A 39 -2.86 1.90 -12.64
N ARG A 40 -2.96 0.77 -11.94
CA ARG A 40 -3.96 -0.25 -12.25
C ARG A 40 -5.39 0.25 -12.04
N MET A 41 -5.64 1.03 -10.98
CA MET A 41 -6.95 1.61 -10.70
C MET A 41 -7.33 2.67 -11.75
N ALA A 42 -6.37 3.49 -12.19
CA ALA A 42 -6.55 4.45 -13.27
C ALA A 42 -6.84 3.74 -14.61
N ALA A 43 -6.08 2.69 -14.93
CA ALA A 43 -6.33 1.87 -16.13
C ALA A 43 -7.68 1.15 -16.09
N ALA A 44 -8.15 0.75 -14.91
CA ALA A 44 -9.47 0.15 -14.69
C ALA A 44 -10.61 1.18 -14.67
N GLY A 45 -10.34 2.46 -14.94
CA GLY A 45 -11.37 3.51 -14.99
C GLY A 45 -11.96 3.89 -13.63
N THR A 46 -11.32 3.50 -12.52
CA THR A 46 -11.76 3.91 -11.18
C THR A 46 -11.25 5.33 -10.92
N PRO A 47 -12.11 6.34 -10.76
CA PRO A 47 -11.67 7.68 -10.45
C PRO A 47 -11.02 7.69 -9.06
N SER A 48 -9.82 8.26 -8.97
CA SER A 48 -9.20 8.59 -7.68
C SER A 48 -10.05 9.67 -7.02
N GLY A 49 -10.88 9.28 -6.06
CA GLY A 49 -11.67 10.22 -5.26
C GLY A 49 -10.72 11.13 -4.46
N PRO A 50 -11.12 12.39 -4.17
CA PRO A 50 -10.26 13.31 -3.43
C PRO A 50 -9.89 12.69 -2.07
N PRO A 51 -8.63 12.81 -1.61
CA PRO A 51 -8.22 12.30 -0.32
C PRO A 51 -8.99 13.03 0.79
N ALA A 52 -9.98 12.36 1.38
CA ALA A 52 -10.77 12.90 2.49
C ALA A 52 -10.06 12.57 3.81
N VAL A 53 -9.35 13.56 4.36
CA VAL A 53 -8.82 13.51 5.73
C VAL A 53 -9.77 14.31 6.64
N THR A 54 -10.60 13.61 7.41
CA THR A 54 -11.43 14.22 8.46
C THR A 54 -10.66 14.15 9.77
N VAL A 55 -10.20 15.29 10.29
CA VAL A 55 -9.69 15.39 11.66
C VAL A 55 -10.90 15.60 12.56
N ALA A 56 -11.23 14.60 13.39
CA ALA A 56 -12.13 14.80 14.51
C ALA A 56 -11.38 15.60 15.57
N GLY A 57 -11.80 16.85 15.80
CA GLY A 57 -11.37 17.67 16.93
C GLY A 57 -12.04 17.27 18.22
#